data_AF-A0A3A8ZXJ8-F1
#
_entry.id   AF-A0A3A8ZXJ8-F1
#
_cell.length_a   1.000
_cell.length_b   1.000
_cell.length_c   1.000
_cell.angle_alpha   90.00
_cell.angle_beta   90.00
_cell.angle_gamma   90.00
#
_symmetry.space_group_name_H-M   'P 1'
#
loop_
_entity.id
_entity.type
_entity.pdbx_description
1 polymer ?
#
loop_
_entity_poly.entity_id
_entity_poly.type
_entity_poly.pdbx_seq_one_letter_code
_entity_poly.pdbx_strand_id
1 'polypeptide(L)' 'MSDAIYTFQGKDITMNVCIQIRAVVDLLQEKLKISFEEAMMLFYHSATYKILQQTENALWAESAEYIADRYFAEQGIQL' A
#
# COMPACT_ATOMS: atom_id res chain seq x y z
N MET A 1 9.95 -1.17 -23.38
CA MET A 1 10.11 -0.85 -21.95
C MET A 1 8.75 -0.40 -21.48
N SER A 2 8.20 -0.99 -20.42
CA SER A 2 6.94 -0.51 -19.84
C SER A 2 7.15 0.91 -19.33
N ASP A 3 6.21 1.81 -19.62
CA ASP A 3 6.26 3.18 -19.11
C ASP A 3 6.25 3.17 -17.57
N ALA A 4 6.98 4.11 -16.96
CA ALA A 4 7.00 4.26 -15.51
C ALA A 4 5.59 4.62 -15.02
N ILE A 5 5.08 3.86 -14.05
CA ILE A 5 3.76 4.10 -13.44
C ILE A 5 3.89 5.07 -12.28
N TYR A 6 4.94 4.92 -11.48
CA TYR A 6 5.23 5.77 -10.32
C TYR A 6 6.62 6.37 -10.44
N THR A 7 6.70 7.69 -10.30
CA THR A 7 7.97 8.42 -10.33
C THR A 7 8.15 9.28 -9.08
N PHE A 8 9.39 9.41 -8.61
CA PHE A 8 9.77 10.36 -7.57
C PHE A 8 11.05 11.06 -7.98
N GLN A 9 11.04 12.39 -8.01
CA GLN A 9 12.17 13.21 -8.49
C GLN A 9 12.72 12.75 -9.86
N GLY A 10 11.82 12.37 -10.78
CA GLY A 10 12.19 11.91 -12.12
C GLY A 10 12.81 10.51 -12.19
N LYS A 11 12.88 9.77 -11.06
CA LYS A 11 13.29 8.37 -11.04
C LYS A 11 12.06 7.46 -11.01
N ASP A 12 12.11 6.38 -11.79
CA ASP A 12 11.11 5.31 -11.73
C ASP A 12 11.24 4.55 -10.41
N ILE A 13 10.16 4.52 -9.65
CA ILE A 13 10.03 3.81 -8.38
C ILE A 13 8.86 2.82 -8.41
N THR A 14 8.42 2.43 -9.62
CA THR A 14 7.26 1.56 -9.81
C THR A 14 7.37 0.27 -9.00
N MET A 15 8.55 -0.36 -9.04
CA MET A 15 8.80 -1.59 -8.28
C MET A 15 8.80 -1.37 -6.78
N ASN A 16 9.28 -0.22 -6.28
CA ASN A 16 9.25 0.09 -4.86
C ASN A 16 7.82 0.18 -4.35
N VAL A 17 6.94 0.89 -5.07
CA VAL A 17 5.52 1.01 -4.73
C VAL A 17 4.82 -0.35 -4.82
N CYS A 18 5.10 -1.16 -5.85
CA CYS A 18 4.52 -2.51 -5.98
C CYS A 18 4.96 -3.45 -4.85
N ILE A 19 6.23 -3.42 -4.43
CA ILE A 19 6.73 -4.19 -3.29
C ILE A 19 6.03 -3.74 -2.01
N GLN A 20 5.84 -2.43 -1.83
CA GLN A 20 5.15 -1.89 -0.67
C GLN A 20 3.69 -2.33 -0.60
N ILE A 21 2.96 -2.24 -1.72
CA ILE A 21 1.58 -2.72 -1.84
C ILE A 21 1.52 -4.20 -1.46
N ARG A 22 2.44 -5.02 -1.98
CA ARG A 22 2.46 -6.45 -1.68
C ARG A 22 2.67 -6.72 -0.19
N ALA A 23 3.63 -6.05 0.43
CA ALA A 23 3.92 -6.21 1.86
C ALA A 23 2.71 -5.81 2.74
N VAL A 24 2.02 -4.72 2.41
CA VAL A 24 0.80 -4.31 3.12
C VAL A 24 -0.30 -5.36 2.94
N VAL A 25 -0.51 -5.87 1.74
CA VAL A 25 -1.52 -6.91 1.49
C VAL A 25 -1.23 -8.19 2.28
N ASP A 26 0.03 -8.63 2.34
CA ASP A 26 0.42 -9.80 3.14
C ASP A 26 0.09 -9.58 4.64
N LEU A 27 0.32 -8.37 5.18
CA LEU A 27 -0.07 -8.01 6.56
C LEU A 27 -1.59 -8.05 6.75
N LEU A 28 -2.36 -7.54 5.80
CA LEU A 28 -3.83 -7.55 5.84
C LEU A 28 -4.36 -8.99 5.84
N GLN A 29 -3.80 -9.88 5.01
CA GLN A 29 -4.14 -11.30 5.02
C GLN A 29 -3.89 -11.93 6.39
N GLU A 30 -2.73 -11.66 7.00
CA GLU A 30 -2.37 -12.22 8.29
C GLU A 30 -3.32 -11.75 9.41
N LYS A 31 -3.64 -10.45 9.44
CA LYS A 31 -4.45 -9.85 10.51
C LYS A 31 -5.93 -10.17 10.38
N LEU A 32 -6.47 -10.11 9.16
CA LEU A 32 -7.90 -10.30 8.90
C LEU A 32 -8.28 -11.75 8.60
N LYS A 33 -7.30 -12.65 8.40
CA LYS A 33 -7.50 -14.06 8.04
C LYS A 33 -8.32 -14.24 6.76
N ILE A 34 -8.03 -13.42 5.75
CA ILE A 34 -8.69 -13.41 4.44
C ILE A 34 -7.73 -13.81 3.33
N SER A 35 -8.29 -14.12 2.16
CA SER A 35 -7.51 -14.46 0.97
C SER A 35 -6.73 -13.24 0.43
N PHE A 36 -5.74 -13.50 -0.43
CA PHE A 36 -4.97 -12.45 -1.09
C PHE A 36 -5.87 -11.54 -1.94
N GLU A 37 -6.80 -12.13 -2.68
CA GLU A 37 -7.72 -11.39 -3.55
C GLU A 37 -8.60 -10.44 -2.73
N GLU A 38 -9.16 -10.92 -1.62
CA GLU A 38 -9.96 -10.09 -0.70
C GLU A 38 -9.12 -8.98 -0.07
N ALA A 39 -7.92 -9.28 0.43
CA ALA A 39 -7.03 -8.29 1.03
C ALA A 39 -6.61 -7.21 0.02
N MET A 40 -6.26 -7.63 -1.20
CA MET A 40 -5.90 -6.71 -2.29
C MET A 40 -7.10 -5.83 -2.68
N MET A 41 -8.29 -6.40 -2.81
CA MET A 41 -9.50 -5.65 -3.14
C MET A 41 -9.84 -4.62 -2.05
N LEU A 42 -9.78 -5.01 -0.77
CA LEU A 42 -10.01 -4.08 0.34
C LEU A 42 -8.98 -2.95 0.36
N PHE A 43 -7.70 -3.28 0.21
CA PHE A 43 -6.64 -2.28 0.22
C PHE A 43 -6.76 -1.33 -0.98
N TYR A 44 -6.98 -1.87 -2.19
CA TYR A 44 -7.11 -1.08 -3.43
C TYR A 44 -8.18 0.00 -3.36
N HIS A 45 -9.30 -0.25 -2.66
CA HIS A 45 -10.39 0.73 -2.52
C HIS A 45 -10.19 1.74 -1.38
N SER A 46 -9.17 1.56 -0.54
CA SER A 46 -8.89 2.44 0.61
C SER A 46 -8.34 3.81 0.21
N ALA A 47 -8.58 4.81 1.06
CA ALA A 47 -7.93 6.11 0.97
C ALA A 47 -6.41 5.98 1.19
N THR A 48 -5.99 5.07 2.07
CA THR A 48 -4.58 4.77 2.32
C THR A 48 -3.85 4.35 1.05
N TYR A 49 -4.44 3.48 0.23
CA TYR A 49 -3.87 3.09 -1.08
C TYR A 49 -3.82 4.26 -2.07
N LYS A 50 -4.83 5.13 -2.09
CA LYS A 50 -4.80 6.35 -2.92
C LYS A 50 -3.68 7.31 -2.51
N ILE A 51 -3.43 7.44 -1.21
CA ILE A 51 -2.33 8.25 -0.67
C ILE A 51 -0.97 7.61 -0.98
N LEU A 52 -0.85 6.28 -0.91
CA LEU A 52 0.38 5.56 -1.26
C LEU A 52 0.81 5.81 -2.72
N GLN A 53 -0.14 5.99 -3.63
CA GLN A 53 0.15 6.33 -5.03
C GLN A 53 0.67 7.77 -5.22
N GLN A 54 0.48 8.67 -4.25
CA GLN A 54 0.99 10.04 -4.30
C GLN A 54 2.47 10.06 -3.90
N THR A 55 3.34 9.70 -4.83
CA THR A 55 4.77 9.44 -4.59
C THR A 55 5.54 10.58 -3.90
N GLU A 56 5.12 11.83 -4.08
CA GLU A 56 5.76 13.02 -3.49
C GLU A 56 5.61 13.12 -1.97
N ASN A 57 4.65 12.41 -1.36
CA ASN A 57 4.50 12.36 0.10
C ASN A 57 5.45 11.36 0.78
N ALA A 58 6.25 10.63 -0.01
CA ALA A 58 7.20 9.61 0.44
C ALA A 58 6.62 8.44 1.27
N LEU A 59 5.29 8.26 1.32
CA LEU A 59 4.65 7.17 2.07
C LEU A 59 5.13 5.79 1.61
N TRP A 60 5.49 5.64 0.34
CA TRP A 60 6.07 4.42 -0.22
C TRP A 60 7.44 4.03 0.37
N ALA A 61 8.11 4.94 1.09
CA ALA A 61 9.37 4.69 1.77
C ALA A 61 9.21 4.36 3.26
N GLU A 62 8.00 4.46 3.81
CA GLU A 62 7.68 4.08 5.19
C GLU A 62 7.60 2.55 5.35
N SER A 63 7.52 2.07 6.59
CA SER A 63 7.32 0.63 6.83
C SER A 63 5.94 0.16 6.39
N ALA A 64 5.84 -1.11 5.99
CA ALA A 64 4.57 -1.69 5.57
C ALA A 64 3.57 -1.75 6.75
N GLU A 65 4.07 -1.96 7.96
CA GLU A 65 3.30 -1.95 9.20
C GLU A 65 2.68 -0.58 9.45
N TYR A 66 3.43 0.51 9.25
CA TYR A 66 2.89 1.86 9.42
C TYR A 66 1.76 2.14 8.42
N ILE A 67 1.92 1.73 7.16
CA ILE A 67 0.88 1.90 6.14
C ILE A 67 -0.34 1.04 6.46
N ALA A 68 -0.14 -0.21 6.93
CA ALA A 68 -1.22 -1.07 7.38
C ALA A 68 -1.97 -0.47 8.58
N ASP A 69 -1.26 0.10 9.56
CA ASP A 69 -1.88 0.79 10.70
C ASP A 69 -2.73 1.99 10.24
N ARG A 70 -2.27 2.75 9.25
CA ARG A 70 -3.08 3.82 8.64
C ARG A 70 -4.35 3.28 7.97
N TYR A 71 -4.24 2.15 7.28
CA TYR A 71 -5.41 1.47 6.71
C TYR A 71 -6.39 1.02 7.81
N PHE A 72 -5.93 0.39 8.89
CA PHE A 72 -6.81 -0.04 9.98
C PHE A 72 -7.46 1.15 10.70
N ALA A 73 -6.71 2.23 10.93
CA ALA A 73 -7.23 3.47 11.47
C ALA A 73 -8.32 4.08 10.57
N GLU A 74 -8.14 4.06 9.25
CA GLU A 74 -9.15 4.48 8.27
C GLU A 74 -10.43 3.64 8.38
N GLN A 75 -10.31 2.32 8.56
CA GLN A 75 -11.46 1.42 8.72
C GLN A 75 -12.13 1.51 10.10
N GLY A 76 -11.58 2.27 11.05
CA GLY A 76 -12.04 2.30 12.43
C GLY A 76 -11.78 0.99 13.19
N ILE A 77 -10.83 0.18 12.73
CA ILE A 77 -10.42 -1.08 13.36
C ILE A 77 -9.28 -0.77 14.33
N GLN A 78 -9.52 -0.99 15.63
CA GLN A 78 -8.45 -1.07 16.63
C GLN A 78 -7.94 -2.51 16.68
N LEU A 79 -6.65 -2.69 16.37
CA LEU A 79 -5.93 -3.96 16.52
C LEU A 79 -5.63 -4.27 17.99
#